data_AF-A0A1W2AYW1-F1
#
_entry.id   AF-A0A1W2AYW1-F1
#
_cell.length_a   1.000
_cell.length_b   1.000
_cell.length_c   1.000
_cell.angle_alpha   90.00
_cell.angle_beta   90.00
_cell.angle_gamma   90.00
#
_symmetry.space_group_name_H-M   'P 1'
#
loop_
_entity.id
_entity.type
_entity.pdbx_description
1 polymer ?
#
loop_
_entity_poly.entity_id
_entity_poly.type
_entity_poly.pdbx_seq_one_letter_code
_entity_poly.pdbx_strand_id
1 'polypeptide(L)'
;MFEFLKIRRASMIQQAEKRMVQMLKSELGIEIIGIRIVSRNESIISISRDESHIRIPCLYLLMAEDEYNKILDTPDSRRTEILNDEIRNKVIMVWLKVIRETGLSPENYYDNAMQIGTTNVDRRYYTEFARNQKEQIRDYLVKKLHMGPRDVFASSLPGVSIVYETDDYIRLKIEECQDELTEGIRKMAEEYVRKKYGYVPCVLSVRFYHPGMAGYNGYGLSRED
;
A
#
# COMPACT_ATOMS: atom_id res chain seq x y z
N MET A 1 18.95 -16.74 22.36
CA MET A 1 19.23 -17.42 21.07
C MET A 1 18.20 -17.11 19.98
N PHE A 2 16.88 -17.26 20.24
CA PHE A 2 15.83 -16.95 19.26
C PHE A 2 15.73 -15.47 18.84
N GLU A 3 15.89 -14.52 19.76
CA GLU A 3 15.88 -13.08 19.42
C GLU A 3 17.08 -12.67 18.56
N PHE A 4 18.27 -13.19 18.85
CA PHE A 4 19.48 -12.93 18.07
C PHE A 4 19.33 -13.38 16.60
N LEU A 5 18.69 -14.53 16.36
CA LEU A 5 18.38 -15.02 15.01
C LEU A 5 17.35 -14.15 14.29
N LYS A 6 16.34 -13.61 14.99
CA LYS A 6 15.36 -12.67 14.42
C LYS A 6 16.01 -11.34 14.04
N ILE A 7 16.87 -10.78 14.90
CA ILE A 7 17.59 -9.53 14.65
C ILE A 7 18.56 -9.70 13.46
N ARG A 8 19.30 -10.82 13.43
CA ARG A 8 20.21 -11.12 12.31
C ARG A 8 19.45 -11.30 10.99
N ARG A 9 18.28 -11.95 11.00
CA ARG A 9 17.43 -12.10 9.81
C ARG A 9 16.86 -10.77 9.32
N ALA A 10 16.37 -9.92 10.22
CA ALA A 10 15.91 -8.57 9.88
C ALA A 10 17.05 -7.72 9.28
N SER A 11 18.26 -7.84 9.82
CA SER A 11 19.45 -7.16 9.30
C SER A 11 19.83 -7.63 7.88
N MET A 12 19.78 -8.93 7.61
CA MET A 12 20.06 -9.47 6.26
C MET A 12 19.01 -9.05 5.23
N ILE A 13 17.72 -9.01 5.61
CA ILE A 13 16.65 -8.52 4.73
C ILE A 13 16.87 -7.04 4.40
N GLN A 14 17.16 -6.19 5.39
CA GLN A 14 17.45 -4.78 5.15
C GLN A 14 18.69 -4.57 4.26
N GLN A 15 19.71 -5.41 4.40
CA GLN A 15 20.88 -5.39 3.51
C GLN A 15 20.49 -5.79 2.08
N ALA A 16 19.66 -6.82 1.92
CA ALA A 16 19.14 -7.26 0.63
C ALA A 16 18.29 -6.18 -0.06
N GLU A 17 17.38 -5.52 0.67
CA GLU A 17 16.56 -4.42 0.16
C GLU A 17 17.44 -3.27 -0.35
N LYS A 18 18.41 -2.82 0.46
CA LYS A 18 19.36 -1.75 0.06
C LYS A 18 20.17 -2.14 -1.16
N ARG A 19 20.69 -3.37 -1.19
CA ARG A 19 21.51 -3.87 -2.30
C ARG A 19 20.71 -3.94 -3.59
N MET A 20 19.46 -4.39 -3.49
CA MET A 20 18.58 -4.50 -4.63
C MET A 20 18.20 -3.13 -5.20
N VAL A 21 17.91 -2.12 -4.36
CA VAL A 21 17.69 -0.73 -4.80
C VAL A 21 18.90 -0.22 -5.60
N GLN A 22 20.12 -0.43 -5.08
CA GLN A 22 21.34 -0.01 -5.78
C GLN A 22 21.50 -0.69 -7.14
N MET A 23 21.28 -2.00 -7.20
CA MET A 23 21.46 -2.77 -8.42
C MET A 23 20.39 -2.49 -9.48
N LEU A 24 19.13 -2.32 -9.08
CA LEU A 24 18.08 -1.97 -10.04
C LEU A 24 18.35 -0.59 -10.67
N LYS A 25 18.87 0.37 -9.89
CA LYS A 25 19.32 1.65 -10.42
C LYS A 25 20.53 1.51 -11.36
N SER A 26 21.58 0.81 -10.94
CA SER A 26 22.84 0.76 -11.70
C SER A 26 22.79 -0.16 -12.93
N GLU A 27 22.06 -1.27 -12.85
CA GLU A 27 22.02 -2.30 -13.90
C GLU A 27 20.85 -2.09 -14.87
N LEU A 28 19.72 -1.59 -14.37
CA LEU A 28 18.49 -1.45 -15.17
C LEU A 28 18.06 0.01 -15.40
N GLY A 29 18.73 0.97 -14.75
CA GLY A 29 18.35 2.39 -14.82
C GLY A 29 17.02 2.70 -14.13
N ILE A 30 16.45 1.77 -13.36
CA ILE A 30 15.14 1.93 -12.73
C ILE A 30 15.31 2.66 -11.40
N GLU A 31 14.69 3.82 -11.26
CA GLU A 31 14.73 4.57 -10.00
C GLU A 31 13.68 4.09 -9.00
N ILE A 32 14.17 3.52 -7.90
CA ILE A 32 13.33 2.89 -6.87
C ILE A 32 13.63 3.56 -5.53
N ILE A 33 12.58 3.99 -4.84
CA ILE A 33 12.60 4.63 -3.53
C ILE A 33 12.95 3.59 -2.46
N GLY A 34 12.43 2.37 -2.60
CA GLY A 34 12.66 1.28 -1.67
C GLY A 34 12.11 -0.04 -2.17
N ILE A 35 12.46 -1.12 -1.49
CA ILE A 35 11.97 -2.45 -1.82
C ILE A 35 11.49 -3.10 -0.54
N ARG A 36 10.39 -3.84 -0.63
CA ARG A 36 9.94 -4.71 0.44
C ARG A 36 9.99 -6.15 -0.01
N ILE A 37 10.73 -6.96 0.75
CA ILE A 37 10.85 -8.40 0.52
C ILE A 37 9.94 -9.14 1.51
N VAL A 38 9.09 -10.03 0.99
CA VAL A 38 8.21 -10.88 1.82
C VAL A 38 8.58 -12.34 1.60
N SER A 39 9.03 -13.01 2.67
CA SER A 39 9.38 -14.43 2.60
C SER A 39 8.15 -15.31 2.39
N ARG A 40 8.35 -16.55 1.95
CA ARG A 40 7.32 -17.60 1.80
C ARG A 40 6.48 -17.77 3.07
N ASN A 41 7.11 -17.74 4.24
CA ASN A 41 6.43 -17.93 5.52
C ASN A 41 5.59 -16.71 5.94
N GLU A 42 6.02 -15.52 5.53
CA GLU A 42 5.34 -14.24 5.81
C GLU A 42 4.34 -13.88 4.71
N SER A 43 4.46 -14.52 3.55
CA SER A 43 3.58 -14.31 2.44
C SER A 43 2.21 -14.92 2.71
N ILE A 44 1.21 -14.17 2.30
CA ILE A 44 -0.19 -14.53 2.35
C ILE A 44 -0.72 -14.89 0.95
N ILE A 45 0.09 -14.66 -0.09
CA ILE A 45 -0.22 -15.11 -1.45
C ILE A 45 0.06 -16.61 -1.49
N SER A 46 -0.97 -17.37 -1.85
CA SER A 46 -0.85 -18.82 -2.03
C SER A 46 -1.35 -19.21 -3.41
N ILE A 47 -0.71 -20.23 -3.98
CA ILE A 47 -1.17 -20.88 -5.20
C ILE A 47 -1.64 -22.28 -4.83
N SER A 48 -2.69 -22.75 -5.50
CA SER A 48 -3.11 -24.15 -5.39
C SER A 48 -2.22 -25.00 -6.29
N ARG A 49 -1.53 -25.98 -5.71
CA ARG A 49 -0.81 -27.05 -6.43
C ARG A 49 -1.21 -28.37 -5.80
N ASP A 50 -1.74 -29.28 -6.61
CA ASP A 50 -2.07 -30.65 -6.21
C ASP A 50 -2.87 -30.70 -4.89
N GLU A 51 -3.99 -29.97 -4.85
CA GLU A 51 -4.91 -29.85 -3.69
C GLU A 51 -4.33 -29.16 -2.43
N SER A 52 -3.07 -28.73 -2.47
CA SER A 52 -2.41 -27.99 -1.39
C SER A 52 -2.27 -26.50 -1.70
N HIS A 53 -2.45 -25.65 -0.69
CA HIS A 53 -2.19 -24.21 -0.78
C HIS A 53 -0.75 -23.91 -0.38
N ILE A 54 0.09 -23.59 -1.35
CA ILE A 54 1.50 -23.26 -1.12
C ILE A 54 1.66 -21.76 -1.14
N ARG A 55 2.18 -21.19 -0.05
CA ARG A 55 2.55 -19.76 0.00
C ARG A 55 3.72 -19.50 -0.95
N ILE A 56 3.72 -18.34 -1.60
CA ILE A 56 4.80 -17.91 -2.49
C ILE A 56 5.39 -16.60 -1.98
N PRO A 57 6.73 -16.41 -1.97
CA PRO A 57 7.34 -15.14 -1.60
C PRO A 57 6.89 -14.01 -2.55
N CYS A 58 7.07 -12.76 -2.12
CA CYS A 58 6.67 -11.59 -2.91
C CYS A 58 7.71 -10.48 -2.83
N LEU A 59 7.77 -9.68 -3.88
CA LEU A 59 8.66 -8.52 -3.97
C LEU A 59 7.86 -7.29 -4.37
N TYR A 60 8.00 -6.20 -3.59
CA TYR A 60 7.33 -4.94 -3.87
C TYR A 60 8.36 -3.85 -4.14
N LEU A 61 8.25 -3.21 -5.31
CA LEU A 61 9.10 -2.11 -5.74
C LEU A 61 8.42 -0.77 -5.46
N LEU A 62 8.92 -0.01 -4.49
CA LEU A 62 8.44 1.33 -4.17
C LEU A 62 9.11 2.32 -5.13
N MET A 63 8.35 2.98 -6.00
CA MET A 63 8.88 3.88 -7.04
C MET A 63 8.01 5.12 -7.19
N ALA A 64 8.59 6.19 -7.76
CA ALA A 64 7.85 7.40 -8.07
C ALA A 64 6.88 7.19 -9.26
N GLU A 65 5.84 8.01 -9.36
CA GLU A 65 4.76 7.85 -10.34
C GLU A 65 5.24 7.98 -11.80
N ASP A 66 6.21 8.87 -12.04
CA ASP A 66 6.83 9.05 -13.35
C ASP A 66 7.64 7.82 -13.78
N GLU A 67 8.34 7.17 -12.85
CA GLU A 67 9.08 5.93 -13.11
C GLU A 67 8.15 4.73 -13.30
N TYR A 68 7.09 4.65 -12.49
CA TYR A 68 6.01 3.66 -12.63
C TYR A 68 5.38 3.69 -14.03
N ASN A 69 5.09 4.88 -14.55
CA ASN A 69 4.46 5.04 -15.87
C ASN A 69 5.38 4.65 -17.04
N LYS A 70 6.71 4.67 -16.86
CA LYS A 70 7.67 4.27 -17.91
C LYS A 70 7.77 2.76 -18.11
N ILE A 71 7.40 1.97 -17.10
CA ILE A 71 7.70 0.53 -17.03
C ILE A 71 6.48 -0.38 -17.19
N LEU A 72 5.29 0.18 -17.43
CA LEU A 72 4.06 -0.58 -17.72
C LEU A 72 3.86 -0.79 -19.22
N ASP A 73 3.40 -1.99 -19.58
CA ASP A 73 3.15 -2.39 -20.97
C ASP A 73 1.84 -1.82 -21.55
N THR A 74 0.94 -1.27 -20.73
CA THR A 74 -0.30 -0.66 -21.21
C THR A 74 -0.93 0.26 -20.15
N PRO A 75 -1.38 1.49 -20.49
CA PRO A 75 -2.09 2.39 -19.59
C PRO A 75 -3.57 1.97 -19.43
N ASP A 76 -3.86 0.68 -19.34
CA ASP A 76 -5.23 0.21 -19.18
C ASP A 76 -5.53 0.03 -17.68
N SER A 77 -6.21 1.05 -17.13
CA SER A 77 -6.62 1.26 -15.73
C SER A 77 -7.27 0.06 -14.98
N ARG A 78 -7.46 -1.09 -15.64
CA ARG A 78 -8.23 -2.23 -15.11
C ARG A 78 -7.47 -3.53 -14.98
N ARG A 79 -6.27 -3.69 -15.56
CA ARG A 79 -5.53 -4.96 -15.50
C ARG A 79 -4.15 -4.76 -14.88
N THR A 80 -4.02 -5.30 -13.66
CA THR A 80 -2.79 -5.78 -13.03
C THR A 80 -1.53 -4.90 -13.13
N GLU A 81 -1.15 -4.37 -11.96
CA GLU A 81 0.14 -3.72 -11.61
C GLU A 81 1.33 -4.71 -11.70
N ILE A 82 1.40 -5.43 -12.81
CA ILE A 82 2.41 -6.43 -13.11
C ILE A 82 3.35 -5.77 -14.10
N LEU A 83 4.62 -5.67 -13.72
CA LEU A 83 5.71 -5.28 -14.63
C LEU A 83 5.58 -6.04 -15.94
N ASN A 84 5.88 -5.40 -17.07
CA ASN A 84 5.99 -6.14 -18.33
C ASN A 84 6.99 -7.30 -18.18
N ASP A 85 6.82 -8.37 -18.96
CA ASP A 85 7.57 -9.61 -18.76
C ASP A 85 9.09 -9.40 -18.88
N GLU A 86 9.53 -8.46 -19.71
CA GLU A 86 10.94 -8.11 -19.87
C GLU A 86 11.54 -7.52 -18.59
N ILE A 87 10.91 -6.48 -18.03
CA ILE A 87 11.36 -5.82 -16.80
C ILE A 87 11.19 -6.76 -15.61
N ARG A 88 10.09 -7.52 -15.55
CA ARG A 88 9.88 -8.55 -14.54
C ARG A 88 11.05 -9.53 -14.49
N ASN A 89 11.45 -10.07 -15.65
CA ASN A 89 12.55 -11.03 -15.73
C ASN A 89 13.88 -10.39 -15.31
N LYS A 90 14.15 -9.15 -15.71
CA LYS A 90 15.36 -8.41 -15.28
C LYS A 90 15.38 -8.20 -13.75
N VAL A 91 14.26 -7.83 -13.14
CA VAL A 91 14.13 -7.68 -11.68
C VAL A 91 14.34 -9.03 -10.97
N ILE A 92 13.78 -10.12 -11.49
CA ILE A 92 14.00 -11.48 -10.94
C ILE A 92 15.49 -11.85 -10.98
N MET A 93 16.19 -11.55 -12.07
CA MET A 93 17.62 -11.84 -12.19
C MET A 93 18.45 -11.07 -11.16
N VAL A 94 18.14 -9.79 -10.95
CA VAL A 94 18.76 -8.99 -9.89
C VAL A 94 18.44 -9.57 -8.51
N TRP A 95 17.19 -9.97 -8.27
CA TRP A 95 16.78 -10.58 -7.00
C TRP A 95 17.56 -11.86 -6.68
N LEU A 96 17.68 -12.76 -7.66
CA LEU A 96 18.45 -14.01 -7.51
C LEU A 96 19.94 -13.75 -7.26
N LYS A 97 20.49 -12.64 -7.75
CA LYS A 97 21.87 -12.21 -7.44
C LYS A 97 21.97 -11.71 -6.00
N VAL A 98 21.02 -10.88 -5.55
CA VAL A 98 20.97 -10.37 -4.17
C VAL A 98 20.79 -11.49 -3.14
N ILE A 99 19.92 -12.48 -3.41
CA ILE A 99 19.75 -13.67 -2.54
C ILE A 99 21.11 -14.36 -2.32
N ARG A 100 21.88 -14.55 -3.40
CA ARG A 100 23.21 -15.18 -3.34
C ARG A 100 24.22 -14.34 -2.58
N GLU A 101 24.25 -13.03 -2.81
CA GLU A 101 25.19 -12.11 -2.13
C GLU A 101 24.92 -11.98 -0.62
N THR A 102 23.66 -12.04 -0.20
CA THR A 102 23.24 -11.83 1.19
C THR A 102 23.11 -13.11 2.00
N GLY A 103 23.22 -14.28 1.37
CA GLY A 103 23.05 -15.58 2.02
C GLY A 103 21.62 -15.89 2.45
N LEU A 104 20.62 -15.21 1.88
CA LEU A 104 19.21 -15.55 2.06
C LEU A 104 18.94 -16.92 1.41
N SER A 105 18.06 -17.73 2.01
CA SER A 105 17.73 -19.04 1.44
C SER A 105 16.76 -18.91 0.26
N PRO A 106 17.13 -19.37 -0.96
CA PRO A 106 16.25 -19.28 -2.13
C PRO A 106 14.88 -19.91 -1.91
N GLU A 107 14.78 -21.02 -1.18
CA GLU A 107 13.51 -21.72 -0.93
C GLU A 107 12.46 -20.86 -0.18
N ASN A 108 12.93 -19.92 0.65
CA ASN A 108 12.10 -19.03 1.43
C ASN A 108 11.81 -17.70 0.73
N TYR A 109 12.55 -17.38 -0.34
CA TYR A 109 12.59 -16.02 -0.88
C TYR A 109 12.44 -15.96 -2.40
N TYR A 110 12.36 -17.11 -3.07
CA TYR A 110 12.09 -17.24 -4.49
C TYR A 110 11.06 -18.34 -4.80
N ASP A 111 10.23 -18.10 -5.81
CA ASP A 111 9.41 -19.10 -6.49
C ASP A 111 9.21 -18.65 -7.94
N ASN A 112 9.10 -19.58 -8.89
CA ASN A 112 8.84 -19.23 -10.30
C ASN A 112 7.49 -18.51 -10.48
N ALA A 113 6.53 -18.78 -9.58
CA ALA A 113 5.23 -18.11 -9.54
C ALA A 113 5.25 -16.78 -8.76
N MET A 114 6.41 -16.36 -8.23
CA MET A 114 6.56 -15.10 -7.50
C MET A 114 6.06 -13.92 -8.33
N GLN A 115 5.19 -13.13 -7.70
CA GLN A 115 4.69 -11.89 -8.24
C GLN A 115 5.60 -10.74 -7.81
N ILE A 116 5.89 -9.83 -8.73
CA ILE A 116 6.56 -8.56 -8.45
C ILE A 116 5.53 -7.45 -8.60
N GLY A 117 5.18 -6.83 -7.48
CA GLY A 117 4.30 -5.67 -7.47
C GLY A 117 5.10 -4.38 -7.51
N THR A 118 4.53 -3.34 -8.11
CA THR A 118 5.05 -1.97 -8.05
C THR A 118 4.14 -1.13 -7.17
N THR A 119 4.67 -0.45 -6.17
CA THR A 119 3.89 0.30 -5.18
C THR A 119 3.42 1.65 -5.74
N ASN A 120 2.52 1.62 -6.73
CA ASN A 120 1.40 2.57 -6.83
C ASN A 120 0.10 1.96 -6.24
N VAL A 121 0.23 0.72 -5.75
CA VAL A 121 -0.73 -0.13 -5.06
C VAL A 121 -1.48 0.60 -3.93
N ASP A 122 -0.78 1.45 -3.18
CA ASP A 122 -1.35 2.22 -2.08
C ASP A 122 -2.38 3.24 -2.57
N ARG A 123 -2.10 3.92 -3.70
CA ARG A 123 -3.06 4.85 -4.29
C ARG A 123 -4.28 4.10 -4.80
N ARG A 124 -4.11 2.95 -5.46
CA ARG A 124 -5.23 2.20 -6.04
C ARG A 124 -6.14 1.58 -4.98
N TYR A 125 -5.59 0.88 -3.99
CA TYR A 125 -6.41 0.19 -3.00
C TYR A 125 -7.12 1.13 -2.04
N TYR A 126 -6.49 2.23 -1.64
CA TYR A 126 -7.14 3.18 -0.73
C TYR A 126 -8.06 4.16 -1.45
N THR A 127 -7.78 4.52 -2.71
CA THR A 127 -8.77 5.23 -3.55
C THR A 127 -9.99 4.33 -3.78
N GLU A 128 -9.78 3.04 -4.01
CA GLU A 128 -10.87 2.08 -4.14
C GLU A 128 -11.64 1.88 -2.82
N PHE A 129 -10.96 1.74 -1.68
CA PHE A 129 -11.59 1.73 -0.36
C PHE A 129 -12.42 2.99 -0.14
N ALA A 130 -11.83 4.16 -0.36
CA ALA A 130 -12.48 5.45 -0.18
C ALA A 130 -13.65 5.67 -1.14
N ARG A 131 -13.65 5.03 -2.32
CA ARG A 131 -14.79 5.02 -3.27
C ARG A 131 -15.90 4.05 -2.84
N ASN A 132 -15.53 2.84 -2.42
CA ASN A 132 -16.49 1.76 -2.17
C ASN A 132 -17.02 1.71 -0.74
N GLN A 133 -16.34 2.33 0.23
CA GLN A 133 -16.67 2.26 1.66
C GLN A 133 -17.15 3.60 2.23
N LYS A 134 -17.56 4.56 1.39
CA LYS A 134 -18.07 5.88 1.83
C LYS A 134 -19.19 5.76 2.86
N GLU A 135 -20.18 4.91 2.59
CA GLU A 135 -21.31 4.69 3.50
C GLU A 135 -20.89 4.02 4.81
N GLN A 136 -19.99 3.03 4.77
CA GLN A 136 -19.49 2.42 6.02
C GLN A 136 -18.71 3.42 6.88
N ILE A 137 -17.91 4.30 6.26
CA ILE A 137 -17.19 5.36 6.97
C ILE A 137 -18.22 6.33 7.58
N ARG A 138 -19.28 6.67 6.85
CA ARG A 138 -20.36 7.52 7.34
C ARG A 138 -21.08 6.90 8.54
N ASP A 139 -21.46 5.63 8.44
CA ASP A 139 -22.13 4.89 9.52
C ASP A 139 -21.27 4.79 10.77
N TYR A 140 -19.96 4.57 10.60
CA TYR A 140 -18.99 4.57 11.69
C TYR A 140 -18.98 5.93 12.41
N LEU A 141 -18.91 7.03 11.67
CA LEU A 141 -18.89 8.38 12.23
C LEU A 141 -20.21 8.73 12.92
N VAL A 142 -21.36 8.39 12.32
CA VAL A 142 -22.68 8.55 12.94
C VAL A 142 -22.77 7.77 14.26
N LYS A 143 -22.26 6.54 14.30
CA LYS A 143 -22.25 5.74 15.53
C LYS A 143 -21.38 6.36 16.63
N LYS A 144 -20.26 6.98 16.26
CA LYS A 144 -19.31 7.58 17.19
C LYS A 144 -19.72 8.96 17.70
N LEU A 145 -20.32 9.78 16.83
CA LEU A 145 -20.60 11.19 17.09
C LEU A 145 -22.10 11.51 17.17
N HIS A 146 -22.96 10.51 16.97
CA HIS A 146 -24.42 10.65 16.85
C HIS A 146 -24.87 11.60 15.72
N MET A 147 -23.95 11.92 14.81
CA MET A 147 -24.14 12.83 13.70
C MET A 147 -23.19 12.48 12.57
N GLY A 148 -23.69 12.54 11.33
CA GLY A 148 -22.92 12.18 10.14
C GLY A 148 -22.28 13.40 9.48
N PRO A 149 -21.19 13.19 8.72
CA PRO A 149 -20.64 14.22 7.86
C PRO A 149 -21.60 14.57 6.71
N ARG A 150 -21.40 15.78 6.15
CA ARG A 150 -22.02 16.24 4.91
C ARG A 150 -21.54 15.40 3.73
N ASP A 151 -20.22 15.21 3.61
CA ASP A 151 -19.58 14.53 2.49
C ASP A 151 -18.41 13.64 2.97
N VAL A 152 -18.21 12.52 2.28
CA VAL A 152 -17.05 11.63 2.40
C VAL A 152 -16.56 11.27 1.00
N PHE A 153 -15.29 11.52 0.69
CA PHE A 153 -14.76 11.22 -0.64
C PHE A 153 -13.27 10.89 -0.64
N ALA A 154 -12.84 10.22 -1.71
CA ALA A 154 -11.44 9.90 -1.97
C ALA A 154 -10.69 11.16 -2.42
N SER A 155 -9.46 11.35 -1.92
CA SER A 155 -8.55 12.38 -2.43
C SER A 155 -7.63 11.85 -3.52
N SER A 156 -6.96 12.76 -4.23
CA SER A 156 -5.91 12.44 -5.23
C SER A 156 -4.69 11.71 -4.66
N LEU A 157 -4.44 11.84 -3.35
CA LEU A 157 -3.48 11.06 -2.57
C LEU A 157 -4.21 9.97 -1.77
N PRO A 158 -3.58 8.83 -1.42
CA PRO A 158 -4.21 7.74 -0.66
C PRO A 158 -4.78 8.25 0.67
N GLY A 159 -6.06 8.61 0.64
CA GLY A 159 -6.69 9.32 1.73
C GLY A 159 -8.19 9.55 1.56
N VAL A 160 -8.84 9.72 2.71
CA VAL A 160 -10.26 10.01 2.83
C VAL A 160 -10.42 11.43 3.33
N SER A 161 -11.20 12.22 2.62
CA SER A 161 -11.63 13.56 3.04
C SER A 161 -13.04 13.48 3.60
N ILE A 162 -13.24 14.05 4.79
CA ILE A 162 -14.51 14.06 5.52
C ILE A 162 -14.88 15.52 5.79
N VAL A 163 -16.07 15.92 5.36
CA VAL A 163 -16.55 17.31 5.47
C VAL A 163 -17.78 17.35 6.36
N TYR A 164 -17.75 18.19 7.40
CA TYR A 164 -18.90 18.51 8.25
C TYR A 164 -19.37 19.94 7.97
N GLU A 165 -20.64 20.25 8.21
CA GLU A 165 -21.06 21.66 8.27
C GLU A 165 -20.31 22.39 9.41
N THR A 166 -20.06 23.69 9.25
CA THR A 166 -19.22 24.46 10.20
C THR A 166 -19.71 24.36 11.64
N ASP A 167 -21.01 24.51 11.86
CA ASP A 167 -21.59 24.47 13.20
C ASP A 167 -21.46 23.07 13.84
N ASP A 168 -21.61 22.01 13.03
CA ASP A 168 -21.46 20.63 13.50
C ASP A 168 -20.00 20.30 13.80
N TYR A 169 -19.06 20.76 12.97
CA TYR A 169 -17.62 20.55 13.19
C TYR A 169 -17.17 21.13 14.54
N ILE A 170 -17.61 22.34 14.86
CA ILE A 170 -17.32 23.02 16.12
C ILE A 170 -18.04 22.31 17.28
N ARG A 171 -19.35 22.05 17.16
CA ARG A 171 -20.14 21.43 18.24
C ARG A 171 -19.65 20.03 18.60
N LEU A 172 -19.25 19.24 17.61
CA LEU A 172 -18.73 17.88 17.80
C LEU A 172 -17.26 17.85 18.21
N LYS A 173 -16.58 19.02 18.28
CA LYS A 173 -15.17 19.14 18.66
C LYS A 173 -14.28 18.19 17.86
N ILE A 174 -14.44 18.20 16.53
CA ILE A 174 -13.77 17.24 15.65
C ILE A 174 -12.24 17.28 15.82
N GLU A 175 -11.65 18.45 16.04
CA GLU A 175 -10.20 18.59 16.28
C GLU A 175 -9.70 17.82 17.51
N GLU A 176 -10.53 17.68 18.56
CA GLU A 176 -10.17 17.00 19.80
C GLU A 176 -10.27 15.47 19.69
N CYS A 177 -11.06 14.96 18.74
CA CYS A 177 -11.33 13.52 18.59
C CYS A 177 -10.85 12.92 17.26
N GLN A 178 -10.32 13.73 16.34
CA GLN A 178 -9.92 13.29 14.99
C GLN A 178 -8.91 12.14 14.99
N ASP A 179 -8.04 12.03 16.00
CA ASP A 179 -7.06 10.94 16.08
C ASP A 179 -7.74 9.58 16.32
N GLU A 180 -8.73 9.53 17.23
CA GLU A 180 -9.52 8.32 17.47
C GLU A 180 -10.33 7.93 16.23
N LEU A 181 -10.95 8.93 15.58
CA LEU A 181 -11.75 8.71 14.38
C LEU A 181 -10.88 8.21 13.22
N THR A 182 -9.70 8.80 13.04
CA THR A 182 -8.70 8.41 12.04
C THR A 182 -8.26 6.96 12.25
N GLU A 183 -7.96 6.57 13.50
CA GLU A 183 -7.52 5.21 13.82
C GLU A 183 -8.62 4.17 13.53
N GLY A 184 -9.88 4.49 13.81
CA GLY A 184 -11.01 3.62 13.46
C GLY A 184 -11.14 3.42 11.95
N ILE A 185 -11.03 4.50 11.16
CA ILE A 185 -11.12 4.43 9.70
C ILE A 185 -9.91 3.68 9.11
N ARG A 186 -8.72 3.85 9.68
CA ARG A 186 -7.53 3.07 9.30
C ARG A 186 -7.75 1.58 9.51
N LYS A 187 -8.29 1.16 10.65
CA LYS A 187 -8.62 -0.25 10.89
C LYS A 187 -9.62 -0.79 9.88
N MET A 188 -10.66 -0.03 9.53
CA MET A 188 -11.61 -0.42 8.48
C MET A 188 -10.91 -0.61 7.13
N ALA A 189 -10.01 0.31 6.78
CA ALA A 189 -9.27 0.27 5.53
C ALA A 189 -8.30 -0.93 5.51
N GLU A 190 -7.59 -1.18 6.61
CA GLU A 190 -6.75 -2.36 6.79
C GLU A 190 -7.55 -3.65 6.67
N GLU A 191 -8.74 -3.75 7.28
CA GLU A 191 -9.61 -4.92 7.18
C GLU A 191 -10.12 -5.14 5.75
N TYR A 192 -10.57 -4.09 5.07
CA TYR A 192 -11.04 -4.15 3.68
C TYR A 192 -9.91 -4.61 2.74
N VAL A 193 -8.77 -3.95 2.82
CA VAL A 193 -7.59 -4.27 2.01
C VAL A 193 -7.10 -5.68 2.36
N ARG A 194 -7.08 -6.06 3.65
CA ARG A 194 -6.71 -7.41 4.08
C ARG A 194 -7.63 -8.49 3.53
N LYS A 195 -8.94 -8.27 3.56
CA LYS A 195 -9.92 -9.23 3.06
C LYS A 195 -9.83 -9.42 1.55
N LYS A 196 -9.52 -8.36 0.81
CA LYS A 196 -9.56 -8.36 -0.67
C LYS A 196 -8.20 -8.62 -1.31
N TYR A 197 -7.13 -8.11 -0.72
CA TYR A 197 -5.78 -8.04 -1.27
C TYR A 197 -4.70 -8.57 -0.31
N GLY A 198 -5.05 -8.78 0.97
CA GLY A 198 -4.10 -9.17 1.99
C GLY A 198 -3.40 -7.97 2.68
N TYR A 199 -2.36 -8.22 3.47
CA TYR A 199 -1.66 -7.20 4.25
C TYR A 199 -0.76 -6.31 3.38
N VAL A 200 -1.16 -5.05 3.24
CA VAL A 200 -0.40 -3.98 2.57
C VAL A 200 0.03 -2.95 3.62
N PRO A 201 1.34 -2.70 3.81
CA PRO A 201 1.87 -1.82 4.84
C PRO A 201 1.76 -0.36 4.40
N CYS A 202 0.60 0.27 4.59
CA CYS A 202 0.41 1.64 4.13
C CYS A 202 -0.41 2.45 5.12
N VAL A 203 -0.10 3.74 5.22
CA VAL A 203 -0.73 4.69 6.14
C VAL A 203 -1.76 5.50 5.36
N LEU A 204 -3.04 5.14 5.50
CA LEU A 204 -4.14 5.97 4.98
C LEU A 204 -4.12 7.35 5.66
N SER A 205 -4.15 8.42 4.87
CA SER A 205 -4.36 9.77 5.38
C SER A 205 -5.86 10.04 5.53
N VAL A 206 -6.32 10.38 6.73
CA VAL A 206 -7.71 10.79 6.96
C VAL A 206 -7.69 12.27 7.30
N ARG A 207 -8.57 13.05 6.67
CA ARG A 207 -8.61 14.51 6.86
C ARG A 207 -10.03 14.96 7.13
N PHE A 208 -10.18 15.77 8.16
CA PHE A 208 -11.45 16.35 8.57
C PHE A 208 -11.47 17.83 8.23
N TYR A 209 -12.59 18.29 7.68
CA TYR A 209 -12.78 19.65 7.22
C TYR A 209 -14.16 20.17 7.62
N HIS A 210 -14.27 21.49 7.70
CA HIS A 210 -15.54 22.21 7.53
C HIS A 210 -15.47 23.13 6.30
N PRO A 211 -16.61 23.58 5.73
CA PRO A 211 -16.65 24.39 4.51
C PRO A 211 -15.74 25.63 4.53
N GLY A 212 -15.55 26.26 5.70
CA GLY A 212 -14.64 27.40 5.86
C GLY A 212 -13.15 27.04 5.74
N MET A 213 -12.76 25.80 6.04
CA MET A 213 -11.40 25.28 5.82
C MET A 213 -11.16 24.80 4.39
N ALA A 214 -12.23 24.52 3.62
CA ALA A 214 -12.11 24.07 2.23
C ALA A 214 -11.47 25.13 1.33
N GLY A 215 -11.52 26.41 1.70
CA GLY A 215 -10.87 27.52 0.99
C GLY A 215 -9.36 27.69 1.25
N TYR A 216 -8.80 27.07 2.29
CA TYR A 216 -7.39 27.24 2.68
C TYR A 216 -6.44 26.20 2.06
N ASN A 217 -6.96 25.14 1.43
CA ASN A 217 -6.17 24.14 0.69
C ASN A 217 -6.46 24.24 -0.81
N GLY A 218 -5.80 25.19 -1.48
CA GLY A 218 -6.04 25.55 -2.87
C GLY A 218 -5.90 24.46 -3.94
N TYR A 219 -5.54 23.20 -3.64
CA TYR A 219 -5.31 22.17 -4.68
C TYR A 219 -5.55 20.69 -4.24
N GLY A 220 -6.38 20.41 -3.22
CA GLY A 220 -6.47 19.05 -2.63
C GLY A 220 -7.79 18.27 -2.78
N LEU A 221 -8.89 18.94 -3.15
CA LEU A 221 -10.23 18.34 -3.25
C LEU A 221 -10.57 18.05 -4.72
N SER A 222 -9.70 17.37 -5.46
CA SER A 222 -10.13 16.86 -6.78
C SER A 222 -11.22 15.81 -6.53
N ARG A 223 -12.48 16.23 -6.66
CA ARG A 223 -13.60 15.32 -6.89
C ARG A 223 -13.31 14.62 -8.22
N GLU A 224 -12.68 13.46 -8.15
CA GLU A 224 -12.84 12.46 -9.21
C GLU A 224 -14.17 11.75 -8.95
N ASP A 225 -15.26 12.46 -9.23
CA ASP A 225 -16.58 11.86 -9.48
C ASP A 225 -16.60 11.34 -10.93
#